data_AF-A0A7Z8QVW1-F1
#
_entry.id   AF-A0A7Z8QVW1-F1
#
_cell.length_a   1.000
_cell.length_b   1.000
_cell.length_c   1.000
_cell.angle_alpha   90.00
_cell.angle_beta   90.00
_cell.angle_gamma   90.00
#
_symmetry.space_group_name_H-M   'P 1'
#
loop_
_entity.id
_entity.type
_entity.pdbx_description
1 polymer ?
#
loop_
_entity_poly.entity_id
_entity_poly.type
_entity_poly.pdbx_seq_one_letter_code
_entity_poly.pdbx_strand_id
1 'polypeptide(L)'
;MGLKKTLNEKSKKSSHTIPISRAIEPKSHPAHYLMHKYWGRKPHNVVSEYIENHTKKGDRVLDPFMGSGVTIIESAKLERDVIGVDLNPMSKFIVDNTVNKVNIPKFQLTFENIYKKIYNKYKSYYYSSCPKCSSTVEFSSLVWSEGEIKTIRINCPNCKKVIKVATDEDIQTYSDIERNFGDIMEDSSFPVDKVLQYVKRSGNERIDELFSKRSLVILSSFVKEINSLEYSSIRDLLLSLSAPDGLI
;
A
#
# COMPACT_ATOMS: atom_id res chain seq x y z
N MET A 1 -28.17 24.63 18.47
CA MET A 1 -29.37 25.44 18.11
C MET A 1 -29.91 25.18 16.69
N GLY A 2 -29.28 24.33 15.84
CA GLY A 2 -29.68 24.12 14.43
C GLY A 2 -30.56 22.90 14.12
N LEU A 3 -30.48 21.80 14.88
CA LEU A 3 -31.16 20.54 14.54
C LEU A 3 -32.71 20.60 14.59
N LYS A 4 -33.29 21.41 15.49
CA LYS A 4 -34.76 21.54 15.60
C LYS A 4 -35.39 22.30 14.43
N LYS A 5 -34.64 23.18 13.75
CA LYS A 5 -35.19 23.97 12.63
C LYS A 5 -35.32 23.13 11.36
N THR A 6 -34.37 22.23 11.11
CA THR A 6 -34.35 21.34 9.92
C THR A 6 -35.43 20.27 9.96
N LEU A 7 -35.85 19.83 11.15
CA LEU A 7 -36.92 18.83 11.34
C LEU A 7 -38.33 19.38 11.05
N ASN A 8 -38.51 20.71 11.06
CA ASN A 8 -39.80 21.37 10.85
C ASN A 8 -40.04 21.79 9.39
N GLU A 9 -39.05 21.63 8.50
CA GLU A 9 -39.27 21.78 7.07
C GLU A 9 -39.99 20.55 6.54
N LYS A 10 -41.12 20.73 5.85
CA LYS A 10 -41.81 19.62 5.16
C LYS A 10 -40.82 18.95 4.20
N SER A 11 -40.31 17.78 4.59
CA SER A 11 -39.54 16.90 3.73
C SER A 11 -40.28 16.75 2.41
N LYS A 12 -39.72 17.27 1.32
CA LYS A 12 -40.18 16.93 -0.02
C LYS A 12 -40.01 15.42 -0.16
N LYS A 13 -41.11 14.68 -0.28
CA LYS A 13 -41.06 13.24 -0.55
C LYS A 13 -40.18 13.01 -1.78
N SER A 14 -39.03 12.37 -1.58
CA SER A 14 -38.23 11.87 -2.68
C SER A 14 -39.07 10.89 -3.50
N SER A 15 -38.99 10.97 -4.82
CA SER A 15 -39.68 10.02 -5.71
C SER A 15 -38.99 8.65 -5.76
N HIS A 16 -37.92 8.45 -4.97
CA HIS A 16 -37.00 7.29 -4.98
C HIS A 16 -37.08 6.52 -3.66
N THR A 17 -38.28 6.06 -3.31
CA THR A 17 -38.54 5.37 -2.02
C THR A 17 -39.03 3.93 -2.20
N ILE A 18 -38.99 3.38 -3.42
CA ILE A 18 -39.40 1.99 -3.65
C ILE A 18 -38.32 1.09 -3.06
N PRO A 19 -38.63 0.23 -2.07
CA PRO A 19 -37.65 -0.68 -1.50
C PRO A 19 -37.16 -1.67 -2.54
N ILE A 20 -35.86 -1.96 -2.54
CA ILE A 20 -35.31 -3.06 -3.34
C ILE A 20 -35.83 -4.38 -2.73
N SER A 21 -36.72 -5.06 -3.44
CA SER A 21 -37.38 -6.29 -2.97
C SER A 21 -36.66 -7.58 -3.36
N ARG A 22 -35.59 -7.48 -4.13
CA ARG A 22 -34.76 -8.62 -4.57
C ARG A 22 -33.39 -8.61 -3.90
N ALA A 23 -32.81 -9.79 -3.75
CA ALA A 23 -31.40 -9.90 -3.38
C ALA A 23 -30.51 -9.38 -4.52
N ILE A 24 -29.46 -8.64 -4.17
CA ILE A 24 -28.42 -8.19 -5.10
C ILE A 24 -27.22 -9.10 -4.91
N GLU A 25 -26.83 -9.84 -5.94
CA GLU A 25 -25.66 -10.72 -5.85
C GLU A 25 -24.37 -9.89 -5.74
N PRO A 26 -23.52 -10.15 -4.73
CA PRO A 26 -22.29 -9.40 -4.53
C PRO A 26 -21.23 -9.77 -5.58
N LYS A 27 -20.62 -8.76 -6.19
CA LYS A 27 -19.48 -8.91 -7.11
C LYS A 27 -18.15 -8.77 -6.36
N SER A 28 -17.13 -9.44 -6.86
CA SER A 28 -15.74 -9.26 -6.43
C SER A 28 -15.27 -7.81 -6.61
N HIS A 29 -14.41 -7.36 -5.69
CA HIS A 29 -13.89 -6.00 -5.73
C HIS A 29 -12.94 -5.77 -6.92
N PRO A 30 -13.15 -4.71 -7.74
CA PRO A 30 -12.17 -4.28 -8.74
C PRO A 30 -10.88 -3.75 -8.11
N ALA A 31 -9.82 -3.65 -8.91
CA ALA A 31 -8.45 -3.37 -8.46
C ALA A 31 -8.29 -2.13 -7.57
N HIS A 32 -9.00 -1.03 -7.85
CA HIS A 32 -8.92 0.20 -7.04
C HIS A 32 -9.38 0.00 -5.59
N TYR A 33 -10.27 -0.97 -5.33
CA TYR A 33 -10.64 -1.34 -3.96
C TYR A 33 -9.67 -2.32 -3.31
N LEU A 34 -8.76 -2.91 -4.07
CA LEU A 34 -7.77 -3.89 -3.60
C LEU A 34 -6.40 -3.28 -3.35
N MET A 35 -6.20 -2.00 -3.70
CA MET A 35 -4.95 -1.26 -3.41
C MET A 35 -4.61 -1.27 -1.91
N HIS A 36 -5.64 -1.27 -1.05
CA HIS A 36 -5.49 -1.40 0.39
C HIS A 36 -6.45 -2.41 0.97
N LYS A 37 -5.95 -3.24 1.87
CA LYS A 37 -6.80 -4.09 2.70
C LYS A 37 -7.57 -3.22 3.69
N TYR A 38 -8.88 -3.44 3.75
CA TYR A 38 -9.75 -2.81 4.73
C TYR A 38 -10.80 -3.82 5.16
N TRP A 39 -10.82 -4.14 6.45
CA TRP A 39 -11.72 -5.15 6.99
C TRP A 39 -13.17 -4.67 6.97
N GLY A 40 -14.10 -5.55 6.61
CA GLY A 40 -15.53 -5.23 6.58
C GLY A 40 -16.00 -4.44 5.35
N ARG A 41 -15.18 -4.32 4.31
CA ARG A 41 -15.54 -3.66 3.04
C ARG A 41 -16.81 -4.27 2.43
N LYS A 42 -17.79 -3.43 2.09
CA LYS A 42 -19.07 -3.85 1.50
C LYS A 42 -18.95 -4.04 -0.01
N PRO A 43 -19.64 -5.01 -0.63
CA PRO A 43 -19.63 -5.20 -2.08
C PRO A 43 -20.09 -3.93 -2.82
N HIS A 44 -19.22 -3.39 -3.66
CA HIS A 44 -19.42 -2.10 -4.33
C HIS A 44 -20.72 -2.04 -5.15
N ASN A 45 -21.02 -3.09 -5.91
CA ASN A 45 -22.21 -3.12 -6.76
C ASN A 45 -23.52 -3.10 -5.96
N VAL A 46 -23.53 -3.73 -4.79
CA VAL A 46 -24.69 -3.71 -3.90
C VAL A 46 -24.91 -2.29 -3.41
N VAL A 47 -23.85 -1.63 -2.91
CA VAL A 47 -23.91 -0.24 -2.42
C VAL A 47 -24.33 0.72 -3.53
N SER A 48 -23.75 0.60 -4.73
CA SER A 48 -24.11 1.41 -5.90
C SER A 48 -25.58 1.32 -6.24
N GLU A 49 -26.16 0.12 -6.23
CA GLU A 49 -27.57 -0.08 -6.57
C GLU A 49 -28.51 0.55 -5.53
N TYR A 50 -28.18 0.46 -4.24
CA TYR A 50 -28.94 1.17 -3.20
C TYR A 50 -28.87 2.69 -3.38
N ILE A 51 -27.70 3.23 -3.69
CA ILE A 51 -27.54 4.67 -3.94
C ILE A 51 -28.38 5.08 -5.16
N GLU A 52 -28.24 4.36 -6.27
CA GLU A 52 -28.96 4.66 -7.51
C GLU A 52 -30.49 4.61 -7.33
N ASN A 53 -30.99 3.59 -6.61
CA ASN A 53 -32.42 3.43 -6.38
C ASN A 53 -33.03 4.48 -5.44
N HIS A 54 -32.23 5.04 -4.51
CA HIS A 54 -32.73 5.95 -3.46
C HIS A 54 -32.32 7.42 -3.62
N THR A 55 -31.53 7.75 -4.65
CA THR A 55 -31.04 9.10 -4.88
C THR A 55 -31.06 9.44 -6.36
N LYS A 56 -30.94 10.72 -6.71
CA LYS A 56 -30.76 11.22 -8.07
C LYS A 56 -29.37 11.84 -8.24
N LYS A 57 -28.96 12.02 -9.49
CA LYS A 57 -27.79 12.84 -9.82
C LYS A 57 -27.92 14.22 -9.17
N GLY A 58 -26.86 14.68 -8.50
CA GLY A 58 -26.82 15.92 -7.74
C GLY A 58 -27.42 15.84 -6.32
N ASP A 59 -28.06 14.74 -5.94
CA ASP A 59 -28.44 14.54 -4.53
C ASP A 59 -27.19 14.34 -3.66
N ARG A 60 -27.33 14.57 -2.35
CA ARG A 60 -26.25 14.43 -1.38
C ARG A 60 -26.36 13.14 -0.57
N VAL A 61 -25.28 12.39 -0.52
CA VAL A 61 -25.13 11.16 0.28
C VAL A 61 -24.18 11.43 1.45
N LEU A 62 -24.62 11.07 2.66
CA LEU A 62 -23.80 11.10 3.87
C LEU A 62 -23.50 9.66 4.29
N ASP A 63 -22.22 9.34 4.44
CA ASP A 63 -21.77 8.13 5.13
C ASP A 63 -21.04 8.53 6.43
N PRO A 64 -21.66 8.36 7.60
CA PRO A 64 -21.04 8.71 8.88
C PRO A 64 -19.98 7.71 9.35
N PHE A 65 -19.81 6.57 8.64
CA PHE A 65 -18.85 5.51 8.95
C PHE A 65 -18.21 4.99 7.66
N MET A 66 -17.61 5.89 6.88
CA MET A 66 -17.25 5.63 5.48
C MET A 66 -16.27 4.47 5.29
N GLY A 67 -15.43 4.15 6.27
CA GLY A 67 -14.42 3.11 6.17
C GLY A 67 -13.50 3.33 4.97
N SER A 68 -13.31 2.31 4.14
CA SER A 68 -12.59 2.43 2.87
C SER A 68 -13.32 3.24 1.78
N GLY A 69 -14.46 3.85 2.11
CA GLY A 69 -15.25 4.77 1.29
C GLY A 69 -15.98 4.15 0.11
N VAL A 70 -16.44 2.91 0.19
CA VAL A 70 -17.25 2.30 -0.89
C VAL A 70 -18.47 3.18 -1.21
N THR A 71 -19.20 3.63 -0.20
CA THR A 71 -20.35 4.53 -0.37
C THR A 71 -19.95 5.84 -1.04
N ILE A 72 -18.82 6.43 -0.65
CA ILE A 72 -18.32 7.68 -1.19
C ILE A 72 -17.93 7.53 -2.67
N ILE A 73 -17.17 6.48 -2.99
CA ILE A 73 -16.68 6.20 -4.34
C ILE A 73 -17.85 5.87 -5.28
N GLU A 74 -18.78 5.00 -4.90
CA GLU A 74 -19.92 4.64 -5.76
C GLU A 74 -20.90 5.81 -5.92
N SER A 75 -21.13 6.60 -4.87
CA SER A 75 -21.95 7.82 -4.97
C SER A 75 -21.33 8.84 -5.93
N ALA A 76 -20.01 9.04 -5.87
CA ALA A 76 -19.30 9.94 -6.77
C ALA A 76 -19.36 9.47 -8.23
N LYS A 77 -19.21 8.15 -8.50
CA LYS A 77 -19.38 7.56 -9.84
C LYS A 77 -20.78 7.79 -10.40
N LEU A 78 -21.78 7.78 -9.52
CA LEU A 78 -23.17 8.08 -9.84
C LEU A 78 -23.46 9.59 -9.88
N GLU A 79 -22.45 10.46 -9.78
CA GLU A 79 -22.63 11.92 -9.85
C GLU A 79 -23.51 12.49 -8.72
N ARG A 80 -23.37 11.95 -7.51
CA ARG A 80 -23.94 12.51 -6.26
C ARG A 80 -22.90 13.34 -5.51
N ASP A 81 -23.37 14.33 -4.77
CA ASP A 81 -22.57 15.01 -3.76
C ASP A 81 -22.32 14.05 -2.59
N VAL A 82 -21.12 14.04 -2.02
CA VAL A 82 -20.76 13.08 -0.97
C VAL A 82 -20.15 13.75 0.25
N ILE A 83 -20.53 13.27 1.43
CA ILE A 83 -19.89 13.59 2.71
C ILE A 83 -19.55 12.28 3.39
N GLY A 84 -18.27 12.04 3.63
CA GLY A 84 -17.78 10.87 4.37
C GLY A 84 -17.16 11.29 5.69
N VAL A 85 -17.51 10.58 6.76
CA VAL A 85 -16.93 10.77 8.09
C VAL A 85 -16.41 9.41 8.58
N ASP A 86 -15.24 9.43 9.19
CA ASP A 86 -14.67 8.28 9.90
C ASP A 86 -13.80 8.80 11.04
N LEU A 87 -13.69 8.01 12.11
CA LEU A 87 -12.76 8.28 13.21
C LEU A 87 -11.32 7.93 12.81
N ASN A 88 -11.14 6.91 11.97
CA ASN A 88 -9.83 6.45 11.54
C ASN A 88 -9.26 7.41 10.47
N PRO A 89 -8.15 8.11 10.72
CA PRO A 89 -7.55 9.01 9.73
C PRO A 89 -7.11 8.29 8.45
N MET A 90 -6.79 6.99 8.53
CA MET A 90 -6.46 6.18 7.34
C MET A 90 -7.63 6.02 6.38
N SER A 91 -8.88 6.00 6.89
CA SER A 91 -10.07 5.95 6.04
C SER A 91 -10.08 7.16 5.09
N LYS A 92 -9.85 8.37 5.61
CA LYS A 92 -9.78 9.59 4.80
C LYS A 92 -8.66 9.50 3.76
N PHE A 93 -7.47 9.09 4.18
CA PHE A 93 -6.32 8.99 3.28
C PHE A 93 -6.55 8.00 2.13
N ILE A 94 -7.12 6.83 2.41
CA ILE A 94 -7.45 5.82 1.40
C ILE A 94 -8.50 6.37 0.41
N VAL A 95 -9.56 6.98 0.93
CA VAL A 95 -10.66 7.49 0.10
C VAL A 95 -10.17 8.61 -0.81
N ASP A 96 -9.48 9.60 -0.26
CA ASP A 96 -8.92 10.71 -1.05
C ASP A 96 -8.04 10.20 -2.19
N ASN A 97 -7.10 9.30 -1.90
CA ASN A 97 -6.21 8.76 -2.94
C ASN A 97 -6.93 7.86 -3.95
N THR A 98 -8.07 7.27 -3.60
CA THR A 98 -8.88 6.45 -4.53
C THR A 98 -9.73 7.31 -5.46
N VAL A 99 -10.26 8.45 -4.98
CA VAL A 99 -11.14 9.33 -5.77
C VAL A 99 -10.39 10.45 -6.49
N ASN A 100 -9.19 10.80 -6.04
CA ASN A 100 -8.40 11.88 -6.60
C ASN A 100 -7.98 11.59 -8.04
N LYS A 101 -8.10 12.61 -8.89
CA LYS A 101 -7.61 12.55 -10.27
C LYS A 101 -6.10 12.77 -10.24
N VAL A 102 -5.35 11.77 -10.72
CA VAL A 102 -3.90 11.86 -10.85
C VAL A 102 -3.51 11.87 -12.33
N ASN A 103 -2.52 12.68 -12.68
CA ASN A 103 -1.90 12.65 -14.01
C ASN A 103 -1.09 11.37 -14.14
N ILE A 104 -1.66 10.35 -14.81
CA ILE A 104 -1.08 9.00 -14.92
C ILE A 104 0.31 9.02 -15.58
N PRO A 105 0.53 9.69 -16.72
CA PRO A 105 1.88 9.78 -17.31
C PRO A 105 2.91 10.36 -16.33
N LYS A 106 2.56 11.44 -15.63
CA LYS A 106 3.47 12.08 -14.67
C LYS A 106 3.74 11.17 -13.47
N PHE A 107 2.72 10.48 -12.97
CA PHE A 107 2.86 9.50 -11.90
C PHE A 107 3.84 8.39 -12.31
N GLN A 108 3.66 7.80 -13.49
CA GLN A 108 4.53 6.72 -13.99
C GLN A 108 5.98 7.19 -14.14
N LEU A 109 6.20 8.34 -14.77
CA LEU A 109 7.54 8.91 -14.92
C LEU A 109 8.20 9.20 -13.57
N THR A 110 7.42 9.71 -12.59
CA THR A 110 7.92 9.99 -11.24
C THR A 110 8.35 8.70 -10.54
N PHE A 111 7.52 7.66 -10.59
CA PHE A 111 7.84 6.36 -9.99
C PHE A 111 9.08 5.73 -10.65
N GLU A 112 9.15 5.71 -11.98
CA GLU A 112 10.29 5.14 -12.71
C GLU A 112 11.60 5.84 -12.37
N ASN A 113 11.58 7.16 -12.16
CA ASN A 113 12.76 7.92 -11.76
C ASN A 113 13.23 7.54 -10.36
N ILE A 114 12.31 7.45 -9.38
CA ILE A 114 12.61 7.02 -8.02
C ILE A 114 13.15 5.59 -8.03
N TYR A 115 12.47 4.68 -8.74
CA TYR A 115 12.88 3.29 -8.88
C TYR A 115 14.29 3.16 -9.46
N LYS A 116 14.57 3.81 -10.60
CA LYS A 116 15.90 3.76 -11.26
C LYS A 116 16.99 4.30 -10.34
N LYS A 117 16.73 5.39 -9.62
CA LYS A 117 17.68 5.99 -8.67
C LYS A 117 18.03 5.00 -7.57
N ILE A 118 17.03 4.42 -6.90
CA ILE A 118 17.23 3.49 -5.79
C ILE A 118 17.81 2.16 -6.26
N TYR A 119 17.33 1.63 -7.39
CA TYR A 119 17.87 0.42 -8.02
C TYR A 119 19.36 0.58 -8.33
N ASN A 120 19.75 1.67 -9.00
CA ASN A 120 21.16 1.91 -9.30
C ASN A 120 22.04 2.05 -8.06
N LYS A 121 21.49 2.62 -6.98
CA LYS A 121 22.19 2.78 -5.70
C LYS A 121 22.43 1.44 -4.99
N TYR A 122 21.46 0.52 -5.01
CA TYR A 122 21.48 -0.69 -4.15
C TYR A 122 21.52 -2.03 -4.90
N LYS A 123 21.53 -2.05 -6.24
CA LYS A 123 21.58 -3.31 -7.02
C LYS A 123 22.75 -4.22 -6.65
N SER A 124 23.88 -3.66 -6.21
CA SER A 124 25.04 -4.43 -5.75
C SER A 124 24.74 -5.28 -4.51
N TYR A 125 23.77 -4.90 -3.67
CA TYR A 125 23.34 -5.68 -2.50
C TYR A 125 22.62 -6.99 -2.87
N TYR A 126 22.40 -7.22 -4.16
CA TYR A 126 21.78 -8.42 -4.71
C TYR A 126 22.72 -9.17 -5.66
N TYR A 127 24.00 -8.78 -5.75
CA TYR A 127 24.93 -9.45 -6.64
C TYR A 127 25.62 -10.63 -5.94
N SER A 128 25.84 -11.68 -6.72
CA SER A 128 26.66 -12.83 -6.36
C SER A 128 27.31 -13.39 -7.62
N SER A 129 28.39 -14.16 -7.47
CA SER A 129 29.03 -14.85 -8.59
C SER A 129 28.30 -16.16 -8.94
N CYS A 130 28.04 -16.38 -10.22
CA CYS A 130 27.51 -17.65 -10.72
C CYS A 130 28.60 -18.75 -10.62
N PRO A 131 28.35 -19.88 -9.95
CA PRO A 131 29.38 -20.93 -9.78
C PRO A 131 29.73 -21.67 -11.07
N LYS A 132 28.96 -21.48 -12.16
CA LYS A 132 29.16 -22.19 -13.44
C LYS A 132 29.96 -21.39 -14.45
N CYS A 133 29.82 -20.07 -14.47
CA CYS A 133 30.43 -19.19 -15.47
C CYS A 133 31.10 -17.95 -14.87
N SER A 134 31.13 -17.83 -13.55
CA SER A 134 31.76 -16.74 -12.79
C SER A 134 31.24 -15.33 -13.07
N SER A 135 30.15 -15.19 -13.85
CA SER A 135 29.53 -13.89 -14.09
C SER A 135 28.88 -13.36 -12.80
N THR A 136 29.07 -12.07 -12.51
CA THR A 136 28.31 -11.35 -11.49
C THR A 136 26.85 -11.23 -11.92
N VAL A 137 25.94 -11.67 -11.07
CA VAL A 137 24.51 -11.81 -11.38
C VAL A 137 23.66 -11.45 -10.18
N GLU A 138 22.47 -10.91 -10.45
CA GLU A 138 21.47 -10.65 -9.41
C GLU A 138 20.86 -11.96 -8.90
N PHE A 139 20.91 -12.19 -7.59
CA PHE A 139 20.24 -13.31 -6.98
C PHE A 139 18.77 -12.99 -6.68
N SER A 140 17.93 -14.02 -6.79
CA SER A 140 16.50 -13.96 -6.54
C SER A 140 16.12 -14.13 -5.08
N SER A 141 16.87 -14.94 -4.31
CA SER A 141 16.59 -15.17 -2.89
C SER A 141 17.80 -15.72 -2.13
N LEU A 142 17.85 -15.42 -0.83
CA LEU A 142 18.74 -16.00 0.16
C LEU A 142 17.95 -16.99 1.00
N VAL A 143 18.51 -18.17 1.27
CA VAL A 143 17.94 -19.16 2.17
C VAL A 143 18.77 -19.20 3.44
N TRP A 144 18.08 -19.01 4.56
CA TRP A 144 18.68 -18.89 5.89
C TRP A 144 18.48 -20.18 6.67
N SER A 145 19.46 -20.56 7.47
CA SER A 145 19.35 -21.61 8.48
C SER A 145 20.18 -21.21 9.69
N GLU A 146 19.58 -21.29 10.88
CA GLU A 146 20.27 -20.97 12.15
C GLU A 146 20.91 -19.57 12.18
N GLY A 147 20.25 -18.58 11.53
CA GLY A 147 20.74 -17.20 11.48
C GLY A 147 21.80 -16.93 10.42
N GLU A 148 22.21 -17.93 9.64
CA GLU A 148 23.23 -17.80 8.60
C GLU A 148 22.65 -18.01 7.20
N ILE A 149 23.24 -17.33 6.22
CA ILE A 149 22.94 -17.55 4.80
C ILE A 149 23.57 -18.87 4.38
N LYS A 150 22.75 -19.87 4.03
CA LYS A 150 23.25 -21.18 3.58
C LYS A 150 23.29 -21.31 2.07
N THR A 151 22.22 -20.89 1.38
CA THR A 151 22.15 -21.02 -0.07
C THR A 151 21.58 -19.77 -0.73
N ILE A 152 22.01 -19.56 -1.98
CA ILE A 152 21.62 -18.42 -2.81
C ILE A 152 21.02 -18.96 -4.10
N ARG A 153 19.83 -18.44 -4.44
CA ARG A 153 19.15 -18.77 -5.70
C ARG A 153 19.40 -17.68 -6.72
N ILE A 154 20.04 -18.03 -7.82
CA ILE A 154 20.47 -17.12 -8.88
C ILE A 154 19.72 -17.44 -10.17
N ASN A 155 19.27 -16.40 -10.87
CA ASN A 155 18.75 -16.50 -12.24
C ASN A 155 19.82 -15.97 -13.21
N CYS A 156 20.80 -16.81 -13.54
CA CYS A 156 21.89 -16.41 -14.42
C CYS A 156 21.39 -16.34 -15.88
N PRO A 157 21.67 -15.26 -16.62
CA PRO A 157 21.31 -15.15 -18.04
C PRO A 157 21.89 -16.30 -18.89
N ASN A 158 23.10 -16.76 -18.55
CA ASN A 158 23.80 -17.80 -19.30
C ASN A 158 23.48 -19.21 -18.80
N CYS A 159 23.31 -19.38 -17.49
CA CYS A 159 23.20 -20.71 -16.85
C CYS A 159 21.79 -21.03 -16.32
N LYS A 160 20.83 -20.12 -16.52
CA LYS A 160 19.46 -20.17 -15.99
C LYS A 160 19.44 -20.23 -14.46
N LYS A 161 18.48 -20.97 -13.88
CA LYS A 161 18.33 -21.14 -12.43
C LYS A 161 19.50 -21.95 -11.87
N VAL A 162 20.21 -21.36 -10.92
CA VAL A 162 21.32 -21.99 -10.18
C VAL A 162 21.08 -21.81 -8.69
N ILE A 163 21.30 -22.87 -7.91
CA ILE A 163 21.33 -22.82 -6.45
C ILE A 163 22.78 -23.10 -6.05
N LYS A 164 23.39 -22.19 -5.29
CA LYS A 164 24.75 -22.36 -4.76
C LYS A 164 24.76 -22.26 -3.25
N VAL A 165 25.76 -22.86 -2.63
CA VAL A 165 26.14 -22.57 -1.25
C VAL A 165 26.68 -21.13 -1.21
N ALA A 166 26.33 -20.38 -0.17
CA ALA A 166 26.85 -19.03 0.02
C ALA A 166 28.37 -19.09 0.25
N THR A 167 29.12 -18.21 -0.41
CA THR A 167 30.56 -18.05 -0.19
C THR A 167 30.82 -17.05 0.94
N ASP A 168 32.04 -17.03 1.46
CA ASP A 168 32.44 -16.03 2.47
C ASP A 168 32.25 -14.60 1.96
N GLU A 169 32.49 -14.36 0.66
CA GLU A 169 32.24 -13.07 0.00
C GLU A 169 30.75 -12.68 0.02
N ASP A 170 29.85 -13.64 -0.22
CA ASP A 170 28.40 -13.38 -0.16
C ASP A 170 27.96 -13.01 1.27
N ILE A 171 28.47 -13.75 2.26
CA ILE A 171 28.18 -13.54 3.68
C ILE A 171 28.74 -12.20 4.15
N GLN A 172 29.97 -11.87 3.73
CA GLN A 172 30.65 -10.64 4.10
C GLN A 172 29.92 -9.42 3.52
N THR A 173 29.51 -9.47 2.25
CA THR A 173 28.71 -8.40 1.62
C THR A 173 27.42 -8.11 2.41
N TYR A 174 26.73 -9.16 2.86
CA TYR A 174 25.52 -8.98 3.67
C TYR A 174 25.85 -8.44 5.07
N SER A 175 26.87 -9.00 5.72
CA SER A 175 27.31 -8.62 7.06
C SER A 175 27.78 -7.16 7.12
N ASP A 176 28.35 -6.64 6.03
CA ASP A 176 28.76 -5.24 5.95
C ASP A 176 27.56 -4.29 5.95
N ILE A 177 26.42 -4.69 5.39
CA ILE A 177 25.19 -3.91 5.48
C ILE A 177 24.68 -3.87 6.93
N GLU A 178 24.74 -5.00 7.64
CA GLU A 178 24.34 -5.09 9.05
C GLU A 178 25.26 -4.25 9.95
N ARG A 179 26.58 -4.36 9.77
CA ARG A 179 27.58 -3.61 10.55
C ARG A 179 27.48 -2.11 10.36
N ASN A 180 27.27 -1.66 9.12
CA ASN A 180 27.19 -0.23 8.78
C ASN A 180 25.75 0.30 8.78
N PHE A 181 24.79 -0.46 9.31
CA PHE A 181 23.37 -0.10 9.21
C PHE A 181 23.07 1.28 9.81
N GLY A 182 23.68 1.62 10.95
CA GLY A 182 23.50 2.92 11.59
C GLY A 182 23.89 4.10 10.68
N ASP A 183 25.09 4.04 10.11
CA ASP A 183 25.63 5.07 9.23
C ASP A 183 24.82 5.19 7.93
N ILE A 184 24.41 4.05 7.35
CA ILE A 184 23.57 4.04 6.13
C ILE A 184 22.21 4.70 6.40
N MET A 185 21.72 4.63 7.64
CA MET A 185 20.37 5.03 8.04
C MET A 185 20.31 6.36 8.78
N GLU A 186 21.43 7.06 8.96
CA GLU A 186 21.53 8.28 9.79
C GLU A 186 20.41 9.31 9.49
N ASP A 187 20.12 9.54 8.20
CA ASP A 187 19.09 10.48 7.74
C ASP A 187 17.79 9.79 7.28
N SER A 188 17.46 8.61 7.82
CA SER A 188 16.32 7.80 7.40
C SER A 188 15.50 7.32 8.59
N SER A 189 14.18 7.24 8.42
CA SER A 189 13.26 6.68 9.40
C SER A 189 12.59 5.42 8.88
N PHE A 190 12.16 4.58 9.82
CA PHE A 190 11.37 3.38 9.58
C PHE A 190 10.54 3.09 10.84
N PRO A 191 9.39 2.39 10.70
CA PRO A 191 8.49 2.13 11.81
C PRO A 191 9.12 1.20 12.84
N VAL A 192 9.09 1.62 14.11
CA VAL A 192 9.55 0.85 15.28
C VAL A 192 8.40 0.54 16.23
N ASP A 193 7.16 0.75 15.80
CA ASP A 193 5.96 0.49 16.57
C ASP A 193 5.83 -0.99 16.93
N LYS A 194 5.04 -1.28 17.97
CA LYS A 194 4.81 -2.65 18.41
C LYS A 194 3.98 -3.42 17.39
N VAL A 195 4.42 -4.64 17.07
CA VAL A 195 3.59 -5.55 16.27
C VAL A 195 2.35 -5.99 17.05
N LEU A 196 1.28 -6.29 16.31
CA LEU A 196 0.03 -6.80 16.88
C LEU A 196 0.28 -8.15 17.59
N GLN A 197 -0.48 -8.42 18.66
CA GLN A 197 -0.26 -9.60 19.53
C GLN A 197 -0.18 -10.94 18.79
N TYR A 198 -0.90 -11.09 17.67
CA TYR A 198 -0.88 -12.33 16.88
C TYR A 198 0.43 -12.55 16.12
N VAL A 199 1.19 -11.50 15.82
CA VAL A 199 2.49 -11.56 15.12
C VAL A 199 3.61 -12.01 16.07
N LYS A 200 3.42 -11.85 17.38
CA LYS A 200 4.42 -12.18 18.42
C LYS A 200 4.85 -13.65 18.48
N ARG A 201 4.17 -14.55 17.76
CA ARG A 201 4.57 -15.97 17.67
C ARG A 201 5.94 -16.17 17.01
N SER A 202 6.47 -15.17 16.30
CA SER A 202 7.83 -15.19 15.73
C SER A 202 8.92 -14.72 16.70
N GLY A 203 8.57 -14.23 17.89
CA GLY A 203 9.52 -13.61 18.83
C GLY A 203 9.82 -12.13 18.54
N ASN A 204 9.29 -11.56 17.47
CA ASN A 204 9.46 -10.14 17.13
C ASN A 204 8.44 -9.27 17.88
N GLU A 205 8.89 -8.13 18.38
CA GLU A 205 8.07 -7.17 19.13
C GLU A 205 7.81 -5.88 18.37
N ARG A 206 8.71 -5.49 17.45
CA ARG A 206 8.59 -4.24 16.66
C ARG A 206 8.48 -4.52 15.17
N ILE A 207 7.91 -3.57 14.43
CA ILE A 207 7.69 -3.71 12.98
C ILE A 207 9.00 -3.81 12.22
N ASP A 208 10.04 -3.07 12.61
CA ASP A 208 11.36 -3.12 11.98
C ASP A 208 12.00 -4.51 12.03
N GLU A 209 11.68 -5.30 13.07
CA GLU A 209 12.19 -6.66 13.27
C GLU A 209 11.56 -7.68 12.29
N LEU A 210 10.53 -7.30 11.54
CA LEU A 210 9.94 -8.12 10.48
C LEU A 210 10.76 -8.08 9.18
N PHE A 211 11.74 -7.17 9.08
CA PHE A 211 12.50 -6.92 7.87
C PHE A 211 13.99 -7.09 8.12
N SER A 212 14.71 -7.56 7.09
CA SER A 212 16.18 -7.51 7.13
C SER A 212 16.69 -6.08 7.11
N LYS A 213 17.87 -5.79 7.65
CA LYS A 213 18.46 -4.45 7.59
C LYS A 213 18.65 -3.97 6.16
N ARG A 214 19.05 -4.87 5.25
CA ARG A 214 19.09 -4.60 3.81
C ARG A 214 17.73 -4.13 3.26
N SER A 215 16.63 -4.77 3.65
CA SER A 215 15.29 -4.37 3.23
C SER A 215 14.91 -3.00 3.80
N LEU A 216 15.20 -2.73 5.08
CA LEU A 216 14.93 -1.44 5.71
C LEU A 216 15.67 -0.30 5.02
N VAL A 217 16.96 -0.47 4.69
CA VAL A 217 17.75 0.51 3.94
C VAL A 217 17.06 0.91 2.63
N ILE A 218 16.60 -0.08 1.86
CA ILE A 218 15.98 0.15 0.56
C ILE A 218 14.60 0.78 0.72
N LEU A 219 13.76 0.24 1.62
CA LEU A 219 12.41 0.74 1.86
C LEU A 219 12.42 2.17 2.39
N SER A 220 13.27 2.50 3.36
CA SER A 220 13.41 3.86 3.86
C SER A 220 13.93 4.82 2.80
N SER A 221 14.78 4.34 1.88
CA SER A 221 15.20 5.15 0.73
C SER A 221 14.03 5.47 -0.20
N PHE A 222 13.11 4.52 -0.45
CA PHE A 222 11.88 4.79 -1.19
C PHE A 222 11.01 5.83 -0.49
N VAL A 223 10.77 5.65 0.82
CA VAL A 223 9.96 6.57 1.62
C VAL A 223 10.56 7.99 1.61
N LYS A 224 11.88 8.11 1.77
CA LYS A 224 12.59 9.40 1.72
C LYS A 224 12.43 10.11 0.38
N GLU A 225 12.64 9.39 -0.73
CA GLU A 225 12.47 9.95 -2.08
C GLU A 225 11.01 10.35 -2.34
N ILE A 226 10.04 9.53 -1.94
CA ILE A 226 8.61 9.84 -2.09
C ILE A 226 8.25 11.08 -1.28
N ASN A 227 8.68 11.18 -0.02
CA ASN A 227 8.39 12.32 0.84
C ASN A 227 9.02 13.63 0.35
N SER A 228 10.11 13.56 -0.42
CA SER A 228 10.75 14.73 -1.05
C SER A 228 10.00 15.28 -2.27
N LEU A 229 8.93 14.62 -2.72
CA LEU A 229 8.16 15.08 -3.88
C LEU A 229 7.31 16.31 -3.54
N GLU A 230 7.44 17.34 -4.37
CA GLU A 230 6.65 18.59 -4.30
C GLU A 230 5.15 18.37 -4.61
N TYR A 231 4.83 17.43 -5.50
CA TYR A 231 3.46 17.19 -5.93
C TYR A 231 2.72 16.27 -4.96
N SER A 232 1.97 16.87 -4.02
CA SER A 232 1.23 16.14 -2.99
C SER A 232 0.34 15.03 -3.54
N SER A 233 -0.39 15.25 -4.64
CA SER A 233 -1.26 14.21 -5.21
C SER A 233 -0.52 12.98 -5.74
N ILE A 234 0.71 13.13 -6.23
CA ILE A 234 1.54 12.00 -6.68
C ILE A 234 2.22 11.35 -5.49
N ARG A 235 2.74 12.16 -4.56
CA ARG A 235 3.35 11.69 -3.32
C ARG A 235 2.38 10.82 -2.52
N ASP A 236 1.19 11.35 -2.26
CA ASP A 236 0.20 10.70 -1.41
C ASP A 236 -0.31 9.41 -2.07
N LEU A 237 -0.44 9.39 -3.41
CA LEU A 237 -0.76 8.16 -4.14
C LEU A 237 0.38 7.13 -4.03
N LEU A 238 1.64 7.53 -4.15
CA LEU A 238 2.80 6.62 -3.97
C LEU A 238 2.89 6.10 -2.52
N LEU A 239 2.62 6.93 -1.53
CA LEU A 239 2.57 6.53 -0.12
C LEU A 239 1.42 5.53 0.13
N SER A 240 0.26 5.77 -0.46
CA SER A 240 -0.85 4.83 -0.39
C SER A 240 -0.46 3.47 -0.98
N LEU A 241 0.19 3.43 -2.13
CA LEU A 241 0.64 2.16 -2.72
C LEU A 241 1.76 1.44 -1.94
N SER A 242 2.48 2.14 -1.07
CA SER A 242 3.62 1.58 -0.32
C SER A 242 3.30 1.16 1.11
N ALA A 243 2.11 1.49 1.63
CA ALA A 243 1.69 1.14 2.98
C ALA A 243 0.61 0.03 2.96
N PRO A 244 0.98 -1.25 3.12
CA PRO A 244 0.03 -2.25 3.58
C PRO A 244 -0.27 -1.95 5.06
N ASP A 245 -1.55 -1.74 5.37
CA ASP A 245 -2.10 -1.74 6.74
C ASP A 245 -1.72 -0.57 7.68
N GLY A 246 -1.84 0.68 7.22
CA GLY A 246 -2.01 1.83 8.13
C GLY A 246 -0.76 2.32 8.84
N LEU A 247 0.42 2.04 8.28
CA LEU A 247 1.71 2.55 8.76
C LEU A 247 2.09 3.80 7.97
N ILE A 248 1.48 4.93 8.31
CA ILE A 248 1.93 6.28 7.97
C ILE A 248 1.83 7.13 9.23
#